data_AF-M5S6D0-F1
#
_entry.id   AF-M5S6D0-F1
#
_cell.length_a   1.000
_cell.length_b   1.000
_cell.length_c   1.000
_cell.angle_alpha   90.00
_cell.angle_beta   90.00
_cell.angle_gamma   90.00
#
_symmetry.space_group_name_H-M   'P 1'
#
loop_
_entity.id
_entity.type
_entity.pdbx_description
1 polymer ?
#
loop_
_entity_poly.entity_id
_entity_poly.type
_entity_poly.pdbx_seq_one_letter_code
_entity_poly.pdbx_strand_id
1 'polypeptide(L)'
;MNRWSMPLIGWLAVCFGTSQAFWNATEASAAVVTTQEAGVDLIFRQDSFGSSPIDIRFGEVVTIADSGLLNFDSEADYFSLFDYARDTVGDLNSQLNVFYTDQITWCGGDIPAAVGCGAVNGPVLIVESDFAAGAFGAELIAHEIGHNLNLGHTGGEGLMGPRLNNDTTLTAGEVATIFESRFVQTELSGARFIQVTPYLIQASAVPEPGAAGMLVAGLAAGMAWRRR
;
A
#
# COMPACT_ATOMS: atom_id res chain seq x y z
N MET A 1 15.61 32.69 -4.34
CA MET A 1 14.86 31.52 -4.81
C MET A 1 14.71 30.60 -3.62
N ASN A 2 13.49 30.53 -3.08
CA ASN A 2 13.19 29.95 -1.79
C ASN A 2 13.39 28.43 -1.80
N ARG A 3 14.27 27.95 -0.92
CA ARG A 3 14.33 26.54 -0.52
C ARG A 3 13.05 26.27 0.26
N TRP A 4 12.19 25.43 -0.29
CA TRP A 4 11.10 24.84 0.47
C TRP A 4 11.73 23.96 1.54
N SER A 5 11.51 24.36 2.79
CA SER A 5 11.77 23.54 3.96
C SER A 5 10.98 22.24 3.79
N MET A 6 11.67 21.13 3.59
CA MET A 6 11.08 19.80 3.72
C MET A 6 10.58 19.68 5.17
N PRO A 7 9.30 19.31 5.40
CA PRO A 7 8.85 19.06 6.75
C PRO A 7 9.67 17.88 7.30
N LEU A 8 10.03 17.98 8.58
CA LEU A 8 10.71 16.92 9.31
C LEU A 8 10.01 15.58 9.05
N ILE A 9 10.83 14.56 8.79
CA ILE A 9 10.48 13.15 8.74
C ILE A 9 9.45 12.86 9.85
N GLY A 10 8.19 12.66 9.45
CA GLY A 10 7.23 11.97 10.29
C GLY A 10 7.81 10.59 10.55
N TRP A 11 7.80 10.15 11.80
CA TRP A 11 8.34 8.86 12.21
C TRP A 11 7.79 7.76 11.29
N LEU A 12 8.66 7.10 10.52
CA LEU A 12 8.29 5.86 9.84
C LEU A 12 8.07 4.79 10.90
N ALA A 13 7.11 3.91 10.66
CA ALA A 13 6.77 2.83 11.56
C ALA A 13 6.61 1.53 10.78
N VAL A 14 6.96 0.43 11.45
CA VAL A 14 7.36 -0.83 10.79
C VAL A 14 6.58 -2.01 11.37
N CYS A 15 5.88 -2.77 10.54
CA CYS A 15 5.35 -4.07 10.94
C CYS A 15 6.40 -5.17 10.86
N PHE A 16 6.52 -5.97 11.90
CA PHE A 16 7.38 -7.16 11.89
C PHE A 16 6.57 -8.46 11.67
N GLY A 17 7.05 -9.31 10.76
CA GLY A 17 6.57 -10.69 10.54
C GLY A 17 7.72 -11.71 10.63
N THR A 18 7.40 -12.99 10.85
CA THR A 18 8.41 -14.06 10.75
C THR A 18 8.46 -14.62 9.33
N SER A 19 9.38 -14.15 8.50
CA SER A 19 9.63 -14.73 7.17
C SER A 19 10.57 -15.95 7.30
N GLN A 20 10.21 -17.09 6.69
CA GLN A 20 11.13 -18.22 6.53
C GLN A 20 11.86 -18.05 5.20
N ALA A 21 13.15 -17.69 5.26
CA ALA A 21 13.99 -17.60 4.08
C ALA A 21 14.30 -19.01 3.53
N PHE A 22 13.63 -19.39 2.44
CA PHE A 22 14.08 -20.47 1.57
C PHE A 22 14.67 -19.88 0.30
N TRP A 23 16.00 -19.98 0.17
CA TRP A 23 16.72 -19.59 -1.04
C TRP A 23 16.42 -20.58 -2.16
N ASN A 24 15.37 -20.32 -2.93
CA ASN A 24 15.28 -20.73 -4.32
C ASN A 24 15.33 -19.46 -5.15
N ALA A 25 16.17 -19.44 -6.19
CA ALA A 25 16.08 -18.41 -7.22
C ALA A 25 14.77 -18.63 -7.99
N THR A 26 13.67 -18.16 -7.42
CA THR A 26 12.40 -17.97 -8.10
C THR A 26 12.56 -16.77 -9.02
N GLU A 27 12.11 -16.90 -10.28
CA GLU A 27 11.80 -15.72 -11.08
C GLU A 27 11.00 -14.76 -10.19
N ALA A 28 11.34 -13.47 -10.21
CA ALA A 28 10.63 -12.44 -9.45
C ALA A 28 9.13 -12.68 -9.65
N SER A 29 8.46 -13.18 -8.62
CA SER A 29 7.03 -13.38 -8.66
C SER A 29 6.48 -11.98 -8.80
N ALA A 30 5.78 -11.68 -9.90
CA ALA A 30 5.13 -10.39 -9.97
C ALA A 30 4.28 -10.24 -8.70
N ALA A 31 4.53 -9.19 -7.92
CA ALA A 31 3.75 -8.91 -6.72
C ALA A 31 2.25 -9.08 -7.01
N VAL A 32 1.47 -9.48 -6.01
CA VAL A 32 0.00 -9.59 -6.16
C VAL A 32 -0.67 -8.57 -5.27
N VAL A 33 -1.65 -7.85 -5.83
CA VAL A 33 -2.49 -6.97 -5.03
C VAL A 33 -3.59 -7.80 -4.38
N THR A 34 -3.58 -7.81 -3.04
CA THR A 34 -4.68 -8.33 -2.22
C THR A 34 -5.14 -7.23 -1.28
N THR A 35 -6.36 -6.72 -1.47
CA THR A 35 -6.88 -5.60 -0.66
C THR A 35 -7.34 -6.04 0.72
N GLN A 36 -7.73 -7.30 0.87
CA GLN A 36 -8.35 -7.85 2.08
C GLN A 36 -9.51 -6.98 2.59
N GLU A 37 -10.22 -6.30 1.67
CA GLU A 37 -11.14 -5.20 1.97
C GLU A 37 -12.17 -5.55 3.05
N ALA A 38 -12.84 -6.70 2.94
CA ALA A 38 -13.80 -7.15 3.94
C ALA A 38 -13.17 -7.35 5.34
N GLY A 39 -11.92 -7.81 5.41
CA GLY A 39 -11.21 -7.99 6.68
C GLY A 39 -10.74 -6.66 7.27
N VAL A 40 -10.22 -5.77 6.43
CA VAL A 40 -9.83 -4.42 6.82
C VAL A 40 -11.04 -3.62 7.31
N ASP A 41 -12.16 -3.71 6.62
CA ASP A 41 -13.43 -3.10 7.04
C ASP A 41 -13.89 -3.59 8.41
N LEU A 42 -13.77 -4.88 8.72
CA LEU A 42 -14.16 -5.38 10.05
C LEU A 42 -13.38 -4.67 11.18
N ILE A 43 -12.12 -4.32 10.93
CA ILE A 43 -11.26 -3.60 11.88
C ILE A 43 -11.72 -2.15 12.05
N PHE A 44 -11.99 -1.43 10.96
CA PHE A 44 -12.43 -0.02 11.00
C PHE A 44 -13.94 0.16 11.28
N ARG A 45 -14.66 -0.93 11.53
CA ARG A 45 -16.09 -0.95 11.84
C ARG A 45 -16.42 -1.64 13.17
N GLN A 46 -15.41 -1.98 13.96
CA GLN A 46 -15.58 -2.55 15.29
C GLN A 46 -16.33 -1.59 16.24
N ASP A 47 -16.84 -2.12 17.36
CA ASP A 47 -17.70 -1.40 18.30
C ASP A 47 -17.09 -0.08 18.84
N SER A 48 -15.76 0.05 18.90
CA SER A 48 -15.12 1.28 19.38
C SER A 48 -15.32 2.49 18.45
N PHE A 49 -15.74 2.29 17.19
CA PHE A 49 -16.20 3.35 16.28
C PHE A 49 -17.63 3.81 16.55
N GLY A 50 -18.35 3.13 17.45
CA GLY A 50 -19.74 3.44 17.80
C GLY A 50 -20.65 3.44 16.59
N SER A 51 -21.45 4.50 16.42
CA SER A 51 -22.37 4.66 15.29
C SER A 51 -21.72 5.20 14.02
N SER A 52 -20.40 5.41 14.02
CA SER A 52 -19.66 6.06 12.92
C SER A 52 -18.57 5.16 12.35
N PRO A 53 -18.87 3.92 11.92
CA PRO A 53 -17.88 3.07 11.26
C PRO A 53 -17.22 3.79 10.08
N ILE A 54 -15.96 3.45 9.80
CA ILE A 54 -15.26 3.93 8.61
C ILE A 54 -15.19 2.80 7.60
N ASP A 55 -15.61 3.10 6.38
CA ASP A 55 -15.57 2.22 5.21
C ASP A 55 -14.23 2.40 4.48
N ILE A 56 -13.43 1.35 4.32
CA ILE A 56 -12.14 1.42 3.63
C ILE A 56 -12.34 1.00 2.19
N ARG A 57 -12.28 1.96 1.27
CA ARG A 57 -12.65 1.76 -0.13
C ARG A 57 -11.42 1.61 -0.99
N PHE A 58 -11.16 0.41 -1.47
CA PHE A 58 -10.09 0.19 -2.43
C PHE A 58 -10.55 0.56 -3.84
N GLY A 59 -9.80 1.43 -4.50
CA GLY A 59 -10.01 1.82 -5.88
C GLY A 59 -9.48 0.79 -6.87
N GLU A 60 -9.40 1.20 -8.14
CA GLU A 60 -8.79 0.40 -9.19
C GLU A 60 -7.28 0.22 -8.95
N VAL A 61 -6.76 -0.95 -9.31
CA VAL A 61 -5.32 -1.26 -9.22
C VAL A 61 -4.54 -0.50 -10.27
N VAL A 62 -3.55 0.24 -9.83
CA VAL A 62 -2.60 0.95 -10.70
C VAL A 62 -1.35 0.10 -10.84
N THR A 63 -0.91 -0.18 -12.06
CA THR A 63 0.32 -0.96 -12.30
C THR A 63 1.48 -0.03 -12.60
N ILE A 64 2.61 -0.23 -11.91
CA ILE A 64 3.87 0.45 -12.19
C ILE A 64 4.95 -0.56 -12.57
N ALA A 65 5.79 -0.18 -13.53
CA ALA A 65 6.90 -0.99 -14.02
C ALA A 65 8.22 -0.45 -13.46
N ASP A 66 8.62 -0.96 -12.31
CA ASP A 66 9.85 -0.58 -11.63
C ASP A 66 10.45 -1.79 -10.91
N SER A 67 11.44 -2.43 -11.52
CA SER A 67 12.12 -3.58 -10.93
C SER A 67 12.92 -3.22 -9.68
N GLY A 68 13.30 -1.95 -9.49
CA GLY A 68 14.02 -1.50 -8.30
C GLY A 68 13.14 -1.60 -7.05
N LEU A 69 11.83 -1.39 -7.20
CA LEU A 69 10.89 -1.41 -6.09
C LEU A 69 10.36 -2.80 -5.71
N LEU A 70 10.77 -3.87 -6.40
CA LEU A 70 10.45 -5.24 -6.00
C LEU A 70 11.20 -5.67 -4.73
N ASN A 71 12.36 -5.06 -4.47
CA ASN A 71 13.07 -5.19 -3.21
C ASN A 71 13.21 -3.79 -2.60
N PHE A 72 12.29 -3.44 -1.73
CA PHE A 72 12.25 -2.13 -1.08
C PHE A 72 13.29 -2.08 0.05
N ASP A 73 14.43 -1.43 -0.20
CA ASP A 73 15.61 -1.53 0.67
C ASP A 73 16.28 -0.19 1.01
N SER A 74 15.67 0.94 0.60
CA SER A 74 16.28 2.24 0.82
C SER A 74 15.30 3.39 1.08
N GLU A 75 15.83 4.47 1.65
CA GLU A 75 15.12 5.74 1.78
C GLU A 75 14.73 6.32 0.41
N ALA A 76 15.55 6.08 -0.62
CA ALA A 76 15.26 6.55 -1.98
C ALA A 76 14.02 5.86 -2.55
N ASP A 77 13.85 4.55 -2.29
CA ASP A 77 12.66 3.80 -2.69
C ASP A 77 11.41 4.39 -2.04
N TYR A 78 11.47 4.69 -0.73
CA TYR A 78 10.34 5.29 -0.01
C TYR A 78 9.90 6.62 -0.63
N PHE A 79 10.85 7.51 -0.94
CA PHE A 79 10.50 8.79 -1.56
C PHE A 79 9.97 8.64 -2.98
N SER A 80 10.40 7.61 -3.74
CA SER A 80 9.86 7.34 -5.07
C SER A 80 8.36 6.99 -5.05
N LEU A 81 7.86 6.36 -3.96
CA LEU A 81 6.44 6.03 -3.82
C LEU A 81 5.55 7.29 -3.86
N PHE A 82 6.03 8.42 -3.33
CA PHE A 82 5.32 9.69 -3.38
C PHE A 82 5.21 10.23 -4.80
N ASP A 83 6.25 10.03 -5.61
CA ASP A 83 6.25 10.47 -7.00
C ASP A 83 5.23 9.66 -7.81
N TYR A 84 5.24 8.32 -7.69
CA TYR A 84 4.24 7.45 -8.33
C TYR A 84 2.81 7.77 -7.89
N ALA A 85 2.61 7.96 -6.58
CA ALA A 85 1.30 8.31 -6.04
C ALA A 85 0.80 9.65 -6.59
N ARG A 86 1.65 10.69 -6.55
CA ARG A 86 1.31 12.04 -7.02
C ARG A 86 1.00 12.05 -8.52
N ASP A 87 1.75 11.32 -9.32
CA ASP A 87 1.54 11.27 -10.78
C ASP A 87 0.20 10.62 -11.15
N THR A 88 -0.30 9.73 -10.30
CA THR A 88 -1.54 9.00 -10.53
C THR A 88 -2.76 9.72 -9.97
N VAL A 89 -2.67 10.21 -8.73
CA VAL A 89 -3.84 10.70 -7.98
C VAL A 89 -3.83 12.22 -7.77
N GLY A 90 -2.72 12.86 -8.10
CA GLY A 90 -2.52 14.30 -7.93
C GLY A 90 -2.34 14.67 -6.46
N ASP A 91 -3.42 15.13 -5.82
CA ASP A 91 -3.35 15.63 -4.45
C ASP A 91 -3.31 14.49 -3.42
N LEU A 92 -2.17 14.37 -2.73
CA LEU A 92 -1.93 13.37 -1.68
C LEU A 92 -2.56 13.72 -0.32
N ASN A 93 -3.42 14.74 -0.24
CA ASN A 93 -4.00 15.18 1.04
C ASN A 93 -5.30 14.44 1.43
N SER A 94 -5.90 13.65 0.55
CA SER A 94 -7.25 13.08 0.78
C SER A 94 -7.36 11.56 0.61
N GLN A 95 -6.29 10.89 0.19
CA GLN A 95 -6.30 9.46 -0.08
C GLN A 95 -5.00 8.78 0.33
N LEU A 96 -5.10 7.49 0.63
CA LEU A 96 -3.97 6.62 0.91
C LEU A 96 -3.57 5.84 -0.35
N ASN A 97 -2.29 5.49 -0.43
CA ASN A 97 -1.72 4.75 -1.55
C ASN A 97 -0.95 3.56 -1.00
N VAL A 98 -1.39 2.35 -1.34
CA VAL A 98 -0.80 1.09 -0.86
C VAL A 98 0.00 0.47 -1.98
N PHE A 99 1.30 0.32 -1.79
CA PHE A 99 2.18 -0.36 -2.72
C PHE A 99 2.41 -1.80 -2.31
N TYR A 100 2.41 -2.71 -3.28
CA TYR A 100 2.66 -4.14 -3.07
C TYR A 100 3.99 -4.50 -3.70
N THR A 101 4.93 -4.95 -2.86
CA THR A 101 6.30 -5.34 -3.25
C THR A 101 6.57 -6.80 -2.91
N ASP A 102 7.68 -7.37 -3.37
CA ASP A 102 8.06 -8.75 -3.05
C ASP A 102 8.74 -8.82 -1.68
N GLN A 103 9.58 -7.82 -1.37
CA GLN A 103 10.36 -7.80 -0.15
C GLN A 103 10.55 -6.38 0.40
N ILE A 104 10.51 -6.25 1.73
CA ILE A 104 10.84 -5.03 2.46
C ILE A 104 12.03 -5.34 3.38
N THR A 105 13.14 -4.62 3.19
CA THR A 105 14.28 -4.68 4.12
C THR A 105 14.61 -3.33 4.74
N TRP A 106 13.88 -2.28 4.39
CA TRP A 106 14.05 -0.93 4.93
C TRP A 106 12.73 -0.30 5.35
N CYS A 107 12.70 0.34 6.51
CA CYS A 107 11.64 1.25 6.90
C CYS A 107 12.14 2.24 7.96
N GLY A 108 12.65 3.39 7.52
CA GLY A 108 13.34 4.35 8.41
C GLY A 108 14.72 3.85 8.89
N GLY A 109 15.20 2.74 8.34
CA GLY A 109 16.44 2.03 8.68
C GLY A 109 16.37 0.57 8.23
N ASP A 110 17.50 -0.14 8.26
CA ASP A 110 17.60 -1.55 7.84
C ASP A 110 16.87 -2.47 8.82
N ILE A 111 15.77 -3.08 8.37
CA ILE A 111 14.90 -3.95 9.16
C ILE A 111 14.50 -5.17 8.31
N PRO A 112 15.32 -6.23 8.26
CA PRO A 112 15.10 -7.39 7.39
C PRO A 112 13.87 -8.27 7.70
N ALA A 113 13.15 -7.97 8.79
CA ALA A 113 11.93 -8.69 9.19
C ALA A 113 10.68 -7.81 9.02
N ALA A 114 10.82 -6.65 8.35
CA ALA A 114 9.71 -5.78 8.03
C ALA A 114 8.83 -6.46 6.96
N VAL A 115 7.53 -6.41 7.14
CA VAL A 115 6.54 -6.90 6.16
C VAL A 115 5.57 -5.80 5.72
N GLY A 116 5.66 -4.64 6.37
CA GLY A 116 4.92 -3.43 6.07
C GLY A 116 5.71 -2.21 6.54
N CYS A 117 5.49 -1.10 5.86
CA CYS A 117 6.08 0.19 6.19
C CYS A 117 5.13 1.33 5.86
N GLY A 118 4.85 2.14 6.86
CA GLY A 118 4.01 3.34 6.76
C GLY A 118 4.70 4.53 7.43
N ALA A 119 4.19 5.73 7.17
CA ALA A 119 4.60 6.92 7.92
C ALA A 119 3.41 7.47 8.70
N VAL A 120 3.70 7.90 9.93
CA VAL A 120 2.72 8.60 10.76
C VAL A 120 2.18 9.82 9.99
N ASN A 121 0.87 9.82 9.72
CA ASN A 121 0.18 10.86 8.95
C ASN A 121 0.71 11.05 7.51
N GLY A 122 1.34 10.02 6.93
CA GLY A 122 1.77 9.99 5.53
C GLY A 122 0.66 9.54 4.58
N PRO A 123 0.76 9.80 3.26
CA PRO A 123 -0.23 9.36 2.26
C PRO A 123 0.13 8.04 1.57
N VAL A 124 1.31 7.47 1.84
CA VAL A 124 1.81 6.24 1.23
C VAL A 124 2.14 5.21 2.31
N LEU A 125 1.90 3.95 1.98
CA LEU A 125 2.35 2.77 2.69
C LEU A 125 2.76 1.70 1.69
N ILE A 126 3.60 0.78 2.12
CA ILE A 126 4.04 -0.36 1.32
C ILE A 126 3.97 -1.64 2.15
N VAL A 127 3.57 -2.73 1.52
CA VAL A 127 3.43 -4.05 2.16
C VAL A 127 4.06 -5.14 1.27
N GLU A 128 4.61 -6.17 1.90
CA GLU A 128 5.00 -7.39 1.20
C GLU A 128 3.74 -8.12 0.70
N SER A 129 3.70 -8.37 -0.61
CA SER A 129 2.51 -8.87 -1.32
C SER A 129 2.09 -10.27 -0.86
N ASP A 130 3.05 -11.19 -0.70
CA ASP A 130 2.80 -12.54 -0.20
C ASP A 130 2.28 -12.52 1.24
N PHE A 131 2.77 -11.60 2.08
CA PHE A 131 2.31 -11.46 3.46
C PHE A 131 0.89 -10.88 3.51
N ALA A 132 0.61 -9.87 2.68
CA ALA A 132 -0.71 -9.27 2.52
C ALA A 132 -1.76 -10.25 1.96
N ALA A 133 -1.34 -11.23 1.16
CA ALA A 133 -2.20 -12.33 0.70
C ALA A 133 -2.44 -13.42 1.77
N GLY A 134 -1.65 -13.41 2.84
CA GLY A 134 -1.67 -14.42 3.90
C GLY A 134 -2.75 -14.20 4.97
N ALA A 135 -2.70 -15.04 6.00
CA ALA A 135 -3.66 -15.04 7.11
C ALA A 135 -3.70 -13.74 7.92
N PHE A 136 -2.57 -13.02 7.99
CA PHE A 136 -2.45 -11.74 8.66
C PHE A 136 -2.68 -10.54 7.72
N GLY A 137 -3.08 -10.77 6.47
CA GLY A 137 -3.09 -9.72 5.45
C GLY A 137 -3.98 -8.52 5.80
N ALA A 138 -5.18 -8.77 6.35
CA ALA A 138 -6.08 -7.71 6.78
C ALA A 138 -5.49 -6.90 7.94
N GLU A 139 -4.88 -7.56 8.92
CA GLU A 139 -4.21 -6.93 10.06
C GLU A 139 -3.02 -6.09 9.59
N LEU A 140 -2.17 -6.63 8.72
CA LEU A 140 -1.02 -5.91 8.15
C LEU A 140 -1.46 -4.62 7.45
N ILE A 141 -2.40 -4.73 6.50
CA ILE A 141 -2.86 -3.56 5.74
C ILE A 141 -3.53 -2.54 6.68
N ALA A 142 -4.36 -2.99 7.62
CA ALA A 142 -5.01 -2.10 8.58
C ALA A 142 -4.04 -1.44 9.56
N HIS A 143 -2.99 -2.15 9.99
CA HIS A 143 -1.93 -1.62 10.84
C HIS A 143 -1.20 -0.47 10.15
N GLU A 144 -0.78 -0.69 8.91
CA GLU A 144 -0.06 0.34 8.15
C GLU A 144 -0.97 1.54 7.83
N ILE A 145 -2.24 1.30 7.49
CA ILE A 145 -3.24 2.38 7.40
C ILE A 145 -3.34 3.13 8.73
N GLY A 146 -3.34 2.44 9.88
CA GLY A 146 -3.33 3.04 11.20
C GLY A 146 -2.21 4.06 11.39
N HIS A 147 -0.99 3.73 10.95
CA HIS A 147 0.12 4.69 10.92
C HIS A 147 -0.19 5.91 10.06
N ASN A 148 -0.65 5.71 8.82
CA ASN A 148 -1.05 6.81 7.95
C ASN A 148 -2.20 7.66 8.51
N LEU A 149 -3.00 7.11 9.44
CA LEU A 149 -4.04 7.81 10.19
C LEU A 149 -3.55 8.40 11.52
N ASN A 150 -2.23 8.61 11.64
CA ASN A 150 -1.56 9.28 12.76
C ASN A 150 -1.45 8.43 14.05
N LEU A 151 -1.57 7.11 13.96
CA LEU A 151 -1.29 6.21 15.08
C LEU A 151 0.20 5.83 15.12
N GLY A 152 0.77 5.76 16.32
CA GLY A 152 2.11 5.20 16.55
C GLY A 152 2.01 3.79 17.14
N HIS A 153 3.14 3.07 17.19
CA HIS A 153 3.16 1.77 17.88
C HIS A 153 2.80 1.92 19.36
N THR A 154 2.04 0.94 19.86
CA THR A 154 1.85 0.74 21.29
C THR A 154 3.00 -0.10 21.86
N GLY A 155 3.08 -0.20 23.19
CA GLY A 155 4.06 -1.05 23.86
C GLY A 155 3.70 -2.54 23.89
N GLY A 156 2.66 -3.00 23.18
CA GLY A 156 2.10 -4.35 23.35
C GLY A 156 1.05 -4.73 22.32
N GLU A 157 -0.10 -5.22 22.78
CA GLU A 157 -1.20 -5.79 21.99
C GLU A 157 -2.04 -4.74 21.24
N GLY A 158 -3.06 -5.22 20.51
CA GLY A 158 -3.95 -4.42 19.67
C GLY A 158 -3.37 -4.17 18.28
N LEU A 159 -4.16 -3.49 17.42
CA LEU A 159 -3.83 -3.32 16.02
C LEU A 159 -2.46 -2.66 15.84
N MET A 160 -2.13 -1.68 16.68
CA MET A 160 -0.88 -0.91 16.59
C MET A 160 0.28 -1.52 17.38
N GLY A 161 0.20 -2.80 17.75
CA GLY A 161 1.34 -3.53 18.31
C GLY A 161 2.47 -3.68 17.28
N PRO A 162 3.76 -3.60 17.67
CA PRO A 162 4.87 -3.62 16.70
C PRO A 162 5.04 -4.96 15.97
N ARG A 163 4.24 -5.97 16.28
CA ARG A 163 4.28 -7.31 15.67
C ARG A 163 2.85 -7.73 15.39
N LEU A 164 2.66 -8.38 14.25
CA LEU A 164 1.36 -8.98 13.94
C LEU A 164 1.05 -10.09 14.94
N ASN A 165 -0.12 -10.03 15.56
CA ASN A 165 -0.51 -10.80 16.75
C ASN A 165 -1.94 -11.36 16.72
N ASN A 166 -2.72 -11.12 15.66
CA ASN A 166 -4.17 -11.40 15.56
C ASN A 166 -5.06 -10.61 16.52
N ASP A 167 -4.51 -9.65 17.28
CA ASP A 167 -5.31 -8.72 18.06
C ASP A 167 -5.47 -7.43 17.27
N THR A 168 -6.58 -7.29 16.55
CA THR A 168 -6.85 -6.12 15.72
C THR A 168 -7.59 -5.02 16.48
N THR A 169 -7.61 -5.04 17.83
CA THR A 169 -8.39 -4.08 18.61
C THR A 169 -7.82 -2.67 18.49
N LEU A 170 -8.73 -1.68 18.49
CA LEU A 170 -8.44 -0.24 18.50
C LEU A 170 -9.17 0.39 19.68
N THR A 171 -8.42 1.04 20.55
CA THR A 171 -8.94 1.77 21.70
C THR A 171 -9.74 2.99 21.28
N ALA A 172 -10.58 3.51 22.17
CA ALA A 172 -11.34 4.74 21.90
C ALA A 172 -10.43 5.95 21.61
N GLY A 173 -9.23 6.00 22.19
CA GLY A 173 -8.25 7.06 21.94
C GLY A 173 -7.61 6.98 20.55
N GLU A 174 -7.31 5.78 20.08
CA GLU A 174 -6.83 5.56 18.71
C GLU A 174 -7.93 5.88 17.69
N VAL A 175 -9.17 5.45 17.94
CA VAL A 175 -10.31 5.80 17.07
C VAL A 175 -10.54 7.31 17.02
N ALA A 176 -10.45 8.01 18.15
CA ALA A 176 -10.54 9.47 18.16
C ALA A 176 -9.44 10.13 17.30
N THR A 177 -8.21 9.62 17.40
CA THR A 177 -7.08 10.10 16.56
C THR A 177 -7.33 9.83 15.08
N ILE A 178 -7.85 8.66 14.72
CA ILE A 178 -8.23 8.32 13.35
C ILE A 178 -9.24 9.33 12.79
N PHE A 179 -10.27 9.71 13.55
CA PHE A 179 -11.27 10.69 13.09
C PHE A 179 -10.73 12.11 12.87
N GLU A 180 -9.59 12.45 13.47
CA GLU A 180 -8.90 13.73 13.24
C GLU A 180 -8.04 13.70 11.96
N SER A 181 -7.84 12.53 11.36
CA SER A 181 -7.05 12.37 10.14
C SER A 181 -7.72 13.04 8.95
N ARG A 182 -6.91 13.75 8.15
CA ARG A 182 -7.31 14.37 6.88
C ARG A 182 -7.80 13.36 5.82
N PHE A 183 -7.44 12.09 5.99
CA PHE A 183 -7.82 11.01 5.07
C PHE A 183 -9.24 10.49 5.32
N VAL A 184 -9.83 10.77 6.49
CA VAL A 184 -11.21 10.39 6.80
C VAL A 184 -12.17 11.39 6.15
N GLN A 185 -12.85 10.92 5.11
CA GLN A 185 -13.82 11.69 4.35
C GLN A 185 -15.24 11.44 4.87
N THR A 186 -16.15 12.33 4.49
CA THR A 186 -17.56 12.27 4.90
C THR A 186 -18.45 12.44 3.70
N GLU A 187 -19.33 11.48 3.48
CA GLU A 187 -20.36 11.61 2.46
C GLU A 187 -21.45 12.59 2.86
N LEU A 188 -22.30 12.98 1.90
CA LEU A 188 -23.51 13.76 2.17
C LEU A 188 -24.46 13.05 3.14
N SER A 189 -24.41 11.71 3.22
CA SER A 189 -25.19 10.88 4.15
C SER A 189 -24.69 10.96 5.60
N GLY A 190 -23.49 11.51 5.82
CA GLY A 190 -22.77 11.47 7.10
C GLY A 190 -21.91 10.20 7.30
N ALA A 191 -21.99 9.23 6.38
CA ALA A 191 -21.11 8.06 6.39
C ALA A 191 -19.64 8.46 6.24
N ARG A 192 -18.75 7.77 6.96
CA ARG A 192 -17.31 8.01 6.95
C ARG A 192 -16.61 6.97 6.08
N PHE A 193 -15.62 7.40 5.32
CA PHE A 193 -14.84 6.50 4.48
C PHE A 193 -13.41 7.00 4.30
N ILE A 194 -12.52 6.09 3.91
CA ILE A 194 -11.16 6.41 3.45
C ILE A 194 -11.01 5.82 2.05
N GLN A 195 -10.54 6.63 1.11
CA GLN A 195 -10.19 6.17 -0.22
C GLN A 195 -8.75 5.65 -0.25
N VAL A 196 -8.58 4.44 -0.78
CA VAL A 196 -7.27 3.79 -0.92
C VAL A 196 -7.03 3.46 -2.39
N THR A 197 -5.84 3.77 -2.91
CA THR A 197 -5.42 3.38 -4.27
C THR A 197 -4.35 2.29 -4.16
N PRO A 198 -4.61 1.06 -4.61
CA PRO A 198 -3.62 0.00 -4.61
C PRO A 198 -2.69 0.09 -5.84
N TYR A 199 -1.40 -0.12 -5.62
CA TYR A 199 -0.35 -0.13 -6.63
C TYR A 199 0.32 -1.50 -6.73
N LEU A 200 0.28 -2.05 -7.92
CA LEU A 200 0.99 -3.27 -8.31
C LEU A 200 2.37 -2.92 -8.88
N ILE A 201 3.44 -3.37 -8.23
CA ILE A 201 4.82 -3.22 -8.72
C ILE A 201 5.18 -4.43 -9.58
N GLN A 202 5.71 -4.19 -10.78
CA GLN A 202 6.18 -5.24 -11.69
C GLN A 202 7.58 -4.96 -12.21
N ALA A 203 8.34 -6.02 -12.49
CA ALA A 203 9.70 -5.92 -13.03
C ALA A 203 9.75 -5.23 -14.41
N SER A 204 8.68 -5.35 -15.21
CA SER A 204 8.61 -4.79 -16.55
C SER A 204 7.17 -4.49 -16.93
N ALA A 205 6.96 -3.48 -17.78
CA ALA A 205 5.67 -3.24 -18.39
C ALA A 205 5.31 -4.44 -19.26
N VAL A 206 4.33 -5.24 -18.85
CA VAL A 206 3.84 -6.35 -19.68
C VAL A 206 3.17 -5.75 -20.92
N PRO A 207 3.61 -6.08 -22.15
CA PRO A 207 2.90 -5.66 -23.34
C PRO A 207 1.50 -6.25 -23.32
N GLU A 208 0.48 -5.41 -23.35
CA GLU A 208 -0.93 -5.80 -23.57
C GLU A 208 -0.99 -6.90 -24.64
N PRO A 209 -1.57 -8.10 -24.37
CA PRO A 209 -1.60 -9.21 -25.30
C PRO A 209 -2.18 -8.83 -26.68
N GLY A 210 -3.03 -7.80 -26.73
CA GLY A 210 -3.60 -7.25 -27.96
C GLY A 210 -2.63 -6.46 -28.83
N ALA A 211 -1.63 -5.78 -28.26
CA ALA A 211 -0.74 -4.89 -29.02
C ALA A 211 0.21 -5.69 -29.93
N ALA A 212 0.77 -6.80 -29.43
CA ALA A 212 1.59 -7.70 -30.23
C ALA A 212 0.77 -8.38 -31.33
N GLY A 213 -0.45 -8.82 -31.02
CA GLY A 213 -1.37 -9.41 -32.01
C GLY A 213 -1.74 -8.43 -33.12
N MET A 214 -2.03 -7.17 -32.79
CA MET A 214 -2.35 -6.12 -33.75
C MET A 214 -1.15 -5.69 -34.61
N LEU A 215 0.05 -5.66 -34.04
CA LEU A 215 1.28 -5.38 -34.78
C LEU A 215 1.54 -6.49 -35.82
N VAL A 216 1.41 -7.76 -35.44
CA VAL A 216 1.59 -8.91 -36.34
C VAL A 216 0.50 -8.95 -37.40
N ALA A 217 -0.76 -8.70 -37.03
CA ALA A 217 -1.87 -8.62 -37.98
C ALA A 217 -1.70 -7.46 -38.97
N GLY A 218 -1.25 -6.30 -38.51
CA GLY A 218 -0.95 -5.14 -39.35
C GLY A 218 0.18 -5.39 -40.35
N LEU A 219 1.26 -6.04 -39.91
CA LEU A 219 2.38 -6.41 -40.78
C LEU A 219 1.97 -7.46 -41.84
N ALA A 220 1.15 -8.44 -41.46
CA ALA A 220 0.62 -9.45 -42.38
C ALA A 220 -0.33 -8.84 -43.43
N ALA A 221 -1.22 -7.94 -43.01
CA ALA A 221 -2.12 -7.23 -43.91
C ALA A 221 -1.36 -6.31 -44.90
N GLY A 222 -0.33 -5.60 -44.41
CA GLY A 222 0.53 -4.76 -45.24
C GLY A 222 1.32 -5.56 -46.29
N MET A 223 1.85 -6.73 -45.93
CA MET A 223 2.54 -7.62 -46.88
C MET A 223 1.61 -8.25 -47.91
N ALA A 224 0.35 -8.56 -47.54
CA ALA A 224 -0.65 -9.07 -48.46
C ALA A 224 -1.14 -8.03 -49.47
N TRP A 225 -1.24 -6.76 -49.06
CA TRP A 225 -1.61 -5.66 -49.97
C TRP A 225 -0.50 -5.37 -50.98
N ARG A 226 0.77 -5.47 -50.59
CA ARG A 226 1.93 -5.23 -51.47
C ARG A 226 2.13 -6.30 -52.56
N ARG A 227 1.37 -7.40 -52.53
CA ARG A 227 1.42 -8.51 -53.50
C ARG A 227 0.24 -8.52 -54.48
N ARG A 228 -0.59 -7.48 -54.50
CA ARG A 228 -1.59 -7.22 -55.54
C ARG A 228 -1.13 -6.06 -56.42
#